data_AF-A0A9D7LRU6-F1
#
_entry.id   AF-A0A9D7LRU6-F1
#
_cell.length_a   1.000
_cell.length_b   1.000
_cell.length_c   1.000
_cell.angle_alpha   90.00
_cell.angle_beta   90.00
_cell.angle_gamma   90.00
#
_symmetry.space_group_name_H-M   'P 1'
#
loop_
_entity.id
_entity.type
_entity.pdbx_description
1 polymer ?
#
loop_
_entity_poly.entity_id
_entity_poly.type
_entity_poly.pdbx_seq_one_letter_code
_entity_poly.pdbx_strand_id
1 'polypeptide(L)'
;MGRLEDGTRPARPDSSYRLSLAARRLLLIAAADLGAPILPSAAIHALTAGAMATMILAVMSRATLGHTGRPLKAGGTTVFAYILITGGALLRVGAPLGLVDYTLGMEAAALCWAGAFVLFLVIYGPILFAPRVDNPAG
;
A
#
# COMPACT_ATOMS: atom_id res chain seq x y z
N MET A 1 -24.25 15.07 -43.95
CA MET A 1 -24.65 14.69 -42.58
C MET A 1 -23.47 13.94 -41.97
N GLY A 2 -22.53 14.67 -41.37
CA GLY A 2 -21.20 14.18 -41.00
C GLY A 2 -21.19 13.41 -39.68
N ARG A 3 -20.61 12.21 -39.70
CA ARG A 3 -20.34 11.36 -38.54
C ARG A 3 -18.89 11.61 -38.09
N LEU A 4 -18.71 12.35 -37.01
CA LEU A 4 -17.42 12.56 -36.35
C LEU A 4 -17.18 11.38 -35.39
N GLU A 5 -16.51 10.31 -35.86
CA GLU A 5 -16.10 9.21 -34.98
C GLU A 5 -14.71 9.46 -34.41
N ASP A 6 -14.68 9.61 -33.08
CA ASP A 6 -13.73 9.01 -32.13
C ASP A 6 -12.24 9.28 -32.37
N GLY A 7 -11.84 10.53 -32.12
CA GLY A 7 -10.44 10.89 -31.90
C GLY A 7 -10.03 10.65 -30.45
N THR A 8 -9.05 9.77 -30.25
CA THR A 8 -8.22 9.58 -29.03
C THR A 8 -8.73 8.62 -27.93
N ARG A 9 -8.96 7.34 -28.27
CA ARG A 9 -8.79 6.29 -27.25
C ARG A 9 -7.30 6.19 -26.91
N PRO A 10 -6.88 6.36 -25.64
CA PRO A 10 -5.49 6.13 -25.26
C PRO A 10 -5.13 4.69 -25.60
N ALA A 11 -4.00 4.51 -26.28
CA ALA A 11 -3.51 3.19 -26.65
C ALA A 11 -3.49 2.30 -25.40
N ARG A 12 -4.27 1.20 -25.44
CA ARG A 12 -4.19 0.18 -24.39
C ARG A 12 -2.73 -0.25 -24.36
N PRO A 13 -2.05 -0.13 -23.23
CA PRO A 13 -0.67 -0.56 -23.19
C PRO A 13 -0.68 -2.08 -23.54
N ASP A 14 0.36 -2.56 -24.24
CA ASP A 14 0.54 -3.91 -24.84
C ASP A 14 1.00 -5.01 -23.84
N SER A 15 0.53 -6.26 -23.85
CA SER A 15 0.89 -7.24 -22.79
C SER A 15 2.40 -7.32 -22.38
N SER A 16 3.32 -6.98 -23.28
CA SER A 16 4.73 -6.64 -23.07
C SER A 16 5.05 -5.66 -21.92
N TYR A 17 4.37 -4.50 -21.76
CA TYR A 17 4.66 -3.57 -20.63
C TYR A 17 4.28 -4.17 -19.27
N ARG A 18 3.26 -5.04 -19.22
CA ARG A 18 2.84 -5.70 -17.97
C ARG A 18 3.85 -6.76 -17.57
N LEU A 19 4.33 -7.50 -18.56
CA LEU A 19 5.35 -8.52 -18.40
C LEU A 19 6.70 -7.90 -18.02
N SER A 20 7.09 -6.77 -18.61
CA SER A 20 8.34 -6.09 -18.25
C SER A 20 8.30 -5.48 -16.84
N LEU A 21 7.15 -4.95 -16.40
CA LEU A 21 6.97 -4.42 -15.04
C LEU A 21 6.94 -5.54 -13.99
N ALA A 22 6.27 -6.66 -14.28
CA ALA A 22 6.28 -7.84 -13.42
C ALA A 22 7.68 -8.48 -13.35
N ALA A 23 8.38 -8.57 -14.47
CA ALA A 23 9.75 -9.07 -14.55
C ALA A 23 10.70 -8.18 -13.75
N ARG A 24 10.60 -6.85 -13.84
CA ARG A 24 11.40 -5.93 -13.01
C ARG A 24 11.15 -6.11 -11.52
N ARG A 25 9.89 -6.31 -11.11
CA ARG A 25 9.54 -6.56 -9.71
C ARG A 25 10.12 -7.88 -9.20
N LEU A 26 10.04 -8.94 -10.00
CA LEU A 26 10.63 -10.24 -9.67
C LEU A 26 12.16 -10.19 -9.67
N LEU A 27 12.78 -9.45 -10.58
CA LEU A 27 14.23 -9.21 -10.62
C LEU A 27 14.74 -8.45 -9.38
N LEU A 28 13.99 -7.48 -8.87
CA LEU A 28 14.35 -6.79 -7.62
C LEU A 28 14.22 -7.71 -6.40
N ILE A 29 13.24 -8.61 -6.40
CA ILE A 29 13.09 -9.64 -5.36
C ILE A 29 14.24 -10.65 -5.43
N ALA A 30 14.60 -11.12 -6.64
CA ALA A 30 15.69 -12.07 -6.85
C ALA A 30 17.08 -11.47 -6.59
N ALA A 31 17.30 -10.20 -6.91
CA ALA A 31 18.56 -9.51 -6.63
C ALA A 31 18.79 -9.29 -5.11
N ALA A 32 17.73 -9.29 -4.30
CA ALA A 32 17.84 -9.22 -2.85
C ALA A 32 18.33 -10.53 -2.21
N ASP A 33 18.28 -11.66 -2.93
CA ASP A 33 18.72 -12.99 -2.46
C ASP A 33 20.20 -13.31 -2.78
N LEU A 34 20.96 -12.37 -3.35
CA LEU A 34 22.39 -12.56 -3.70
C LEU A 34 23.34 -12.36 -2.51
N GLY A 35 23.20 -13.18 -1.47
CA GLY A 35 24.32 -13.49 -0.55
C GLY A 35 24.74 -12.40 0.44
N ALA A 36 23.85 -11.50 0.84
CA ALA A 36 24.11 -10.62 1.97
C ALA A 36 23.94 -11.39 3.30
N PRO A 37 24.75 -11.13 4.35
CA PRO A 37 24.62 -11.75 5.67
C PRO A 37 23.43 -11.15 6.43
N ILE A 38 22.26 -11.15 5.80
CA ILE A 38 21.00 -10.72 6.38
C ILE A 38 20.50 -11.92 7.16
N LEU A 39 20.27 -11.80 8.47
CA LEU A 39 19.54 -12.82 9.20
C LEU A 39 18.26 -13.14 8.41
N PRO A 40 17.98 -14.41 8.06
CA PRO A 40 16.80 -14.79 7.26
C PRO A 40 15.48 -14.22 7.83
N SER A 41 15.44 -13.95 9.14
CA SER A 41 14.33 -13.27 9.80
C SER A 41 14.09 -11.85 9.27
N ALA A 42 15.10 -11.02 9.05
CA ALA A 42 14.90 -9.62 8.63
C ALA A 42 14.37 -9.52 7.18
N ALA A 43 14.83 -10.39 6.28
CA ALA A 43 14.31 -10.48 4.91
C ALA A 43 12.84 -10.95 4.89
N ILE A 44 12.49 -11.95 5.70
CA ILE A 44 11.09 -12.40 5.86
C ILE A 44 10.23 -11.28 6.47
N HIS A 45 10.73 -10.52 7.45
CA HIS A 45 9.99 -9.41 8.05
C HIS A 45 9.79 -8.24 7.06
N ALA A 46 10.79 -7.94 6.22
CA ALA A 46 10.64 -6.95 5.16
C ALA A 46 9.53 -7.34 4.16
N LEU A 47 9.61 -8.59 3.68
CA LEU A 47 8.73 -9.10 2.63
C LEU A 47 7.31 -9.36 3.14
N THR A 48 7.17 -10.01 4.30
CA THR A 48 5.86 -10.38 4.83
C THR A 48 5.24 -9.22 5.60
N ALA A 49 5.95 -8.62 6.54
CA ALA A 49 5.35 -7.63 7.43
C ALA A 49 5.11 -6.30 6.68
N GLY A 50 6.13 -5.77 5.99
CA GLY A 50 6.05 -4.49 5.27
C GLY A 50 5.11 -4.52 4.06
N ALA A 51 5.31 -5.48 3.16
CA ALA A 51 4.51 -5.56 1.93
C ALA A 51 3.06 -5.96 2.23
N MET A 52 2.81 -6.91 3.15
CA MET A 52 1.44 -7.31 3.46
C MET A 52 0.68 -6.22 4.19
N ALA A 53 1.27 -5.54 5.18
CA ALA A 53 0.57 -4.49 5.92
C ALA A 53 0.17 -3.33 4.98
N THR A 54 1.07 -2.92 4.09
CA THR A 54 0.79 -1.88 3.08
C THR A 54 -0.29 -2.33 2.10
N MET A 55 -0.23 -3.59 1.63
CA MET A 55 -1.24 -4.16 0.75
C MET A 55 -2.62 -4.22 1.43
N ILE A 56 -2.68 -4.66 2.68
CA ILE A 56 -3.90 -4.75 3.47
C ILE A 56 -4.53 -3.35 3.59
N LEU A 57 -3.76 -2.35 3.99
CA LEU A 57 -4.23 -0.97 4.09
C LEU A 57 -4.76 -0.45 2.73
N ALA A 58 -4.06 -0.77 1.64
CA ALA A 58 -4.45 -0.37 0.29
C ALA A 58 -5.74 -1.05 -0.20
N VAL A 59 -5.90 -2.34 0.07
CA VAL A 59 -7.10 -3.09 -0.28
C VAL A 59 -8.29 -2.59 0.54
N MET A 60 -8.15 -2.50 1.87
CA MET A 60 -9.25 -2.05 2.74
C MET A 60 -9.72 -0.63 2.41
N SER A 61 -8.81 0.30 2.15
CA SER A 61 -9.16 1.69 1.80
C SER A 61 -9.94 1.77 0.49
N ARG A 62 -9.50 1.06 -0.56
CA ARG A 62 -10.20 1.04 -1.85
C ARG A 62 -11.52 0.29 -1.79
N ALA A 63 -11.57 -0.83 -1.09
CA ALA A 63 -12.79 -1.61 -0.89
C ALA A 63 -13.84 -0.79 -0.14
N THR A 64 -13.44 -0.08 0.92
CA THR A 64 -14.33 0.80 1.69
C THR A 64 -14.95 1.88 0.81
N LEU A 65 -14.13 2.58 0.02
CA LEU A 65 -14.63 3.64 -0.87
C LEU A 65 -15.50 3.06 -2.00
N GLY A 66 -15.05 1.97 -2.64
CA GLY A 66 -15.76 1.33 -3.74
C GLY A 66 -17.10 0.73 -3.34
N HIS A 67 -17.17 0.02 -2.21
CA HIS A 67 -18.42 -0.60 -1.74
C HIS A 67 -19.41 0.40 -1.14
N THR A 68 -18.95 1.60 -0.78
CA THR A 68 -19.83 2.64 -0.24
C THR A 68 -20.23 3.71 -1.26
N GLY A 69 -19.87 3.53 -2.54
CA GLY A 69 -20.22 4.45 -3.62
C GLY A 69 -19.47 5.78 -3.60
N ARG A 70 -18.35 5.86 -2.86
CA ARG A 70 -17.53 7.07 -2.71
C ARG A 70 -16.43 7.12 -3.78
N PRO A 71 -15.97 8.32 -4.21
CA PRO A 71 -14.84 8.45 -5.12
C PRO A 71 -13.59 7.76 -4.57
N LEU A 72 -12.88 7.01 -5.43
CA LEU A 72 -11.62 6.33 -5.10
C LEU A 72 -10.44 7.31 -5.03
N LYS A 73 -10.51 8.29 -4.13
CA LYS A 73 -9.48 9.31 -3.93
C LYS A 73 -8.90 9.21 -2.53
N ALA A 74 -7.58 9.03 -2.44
CA ALA A 74 -6.86 9.12 -1.18
C ALA A 74 -6.77 10.60 -0.75
N GLY A 75 -7.35 10.92 0.41
CA GLY A 75 -7.18 12.24 1.03
C GLY A 75 -5.81 12.36 1.71
N GLY A 76 -5.46 13.57 2.18
CA GLY A 76 -4.19 13.82 2.85
C GLY A 76 -3.94 12.89 4.05
N THR A 77 -4.97 12.60 4.83
CA THR A 77 -4.86 11.69 5.98
C THR A 77 -4.64 10.23 5.56
N THR A 78 -5.23 9.78 4.44
CA THR A 78 -4.96 8.47 3.87
C THR A 78 -3.51 8.37 3.40
N VAL A 79 -3.00 9.41 2.74
CA VAL A 79 -1.59 9.48 2.33
C VAL A 79 -0.68 9.43 3.55
N PHE A 80 -1.01 10.15 4.62
CA PHE A 80 -0.26 10.10 5.87
C PHE A 80 -0.24 8.71 6.50
N ALA A 81 -1.37 7.98 6.49
CA ALA A 81 -1.42 6.59 6.94
C ALA A 81 -0.51 5.67 6.10
N TYR A 82 -0.42 5.88 4.77
CA TYR A 82 0.54 5.16 3.93
C TYR A 82 2.00 5.51 4.24
N ILE A 83 2.29 6.77 4.57
CA ILE A 83 3.64 7.19 4.99
C ILE A 83 4.00 6.49 6.30
N LEU A 84 3.09 6.47 7.28
CA LEU A 84 3.32 5.79 8.56
C LEU A 84 3.53 4.28 8.39
N ILE A 85 2.68 3.58 7.64
CA ILE A 85 2.83 2.13 7.46
C ILE A 85 4.15 1.79 6.74
N THR A 86 4.55 2.62 5.77
CA THR A 86 5.81 2.47 5.03
C THR A 86 7.02 2.78 5.92
N GLY A 87 6.97 3.87 6.69
CA GLY A 87 8.02 4.24 7.64
C GLY A 87 8.23 3.17 8.71
N GLY A 88 7.13 2.61 9.25
CA GLY A 88 7.21 1.49 10.20
C GLY A 88 7.84 0.24 9.59
N ALA A 89 7.54 -0.07 8.32
CA ALA A 89 8.19 -1.16 7.61
C ALA A 89 9.69 -0.93 7.41
N LEU A 90 10.09 0.28 7.03
CA LEU A 90 11.51 0.65 6.89
C LEU A 90 12.27 0.54 8.21
N LEU A 91 11.69 1.02 9.31
CA LEU A 91 12.29 0.88 10.65
C LEU A 91 12.43 -0.58 11.08
N ARG A 92 11.42 -1.42 10.78
CA ARG A 92 11.43 -2.87 11.08
C ARG A 92 12.57 -3.61 10.39
N VAL A 93 12.99 -3.14 9.22
CA VAL A 93 14.09 -3.72 8.43
C VAL A 93 15.43 -3.06 8.77
N GLY A 94 15.43 -1.75 8.98
CA GLY A 94 16.63 -0.97 9.29
C GLY A 94 17.23 -1.31 10.66
N ALA A 95 16.40 -1.59 11.67
CA ALA A 95 16.86 -1.92 13.03
C ALA A 95 17.74 -3.20 13.05
N PRO A 96 17.31 -4.36 12.50
CA PRO A 96 18.15 -5.55 12.41
C PRO A 96 19.42 -5.38 11.56
N LEU A 97 19.41 -4.43 10.61
CA LEU A 97 20.57 -4.11 9.76
C LEU A 97 21.57 -3.15 10.44
N GLY A 98 21.29 -2.70 11.66
CA GLY A 98 22.14 -1.75 12.40
C GLY A 98 22.08 -0.32 11.86
N LEU A 99 21.07 0.02 11.04
CA LEU A 99 20.88 1.40 10.52
C LEU A 99 20.29 2.34 11.57
N VAL A 100 19.60 1.78 12.56
CA VAL A 100 19.03 2.47 13.73
C VAL A 100 19.21 1.57 14.95
N ASP A 101 19.10 2.15 16.15
CA ASP A 101 19.05 1.36 17.38
C ASP A 101 17.93 0.31 17.31
N TYR A 102 18.23 -0.92 17.74
CA TYR A 102 17.32 -2.04 17.58
C TYR A 102 16.02 -1.83 18.37
N THR A 103 16.13 -1.51 19.66
CA THR A 103 14.98 -1.37 20.55
C THR A 103 14.12 -0.19 20.12
N LEU A 104 14.73 0.97 19.95
CA LEU A 104 14.05 2.20 19.53
C LEU A 104 13.41 2.04 18.14
N GLY A 105 14.12 1.43 17.19
CA GLY A 105 13.61 1.20 15.84
C GLY A 105 12.40 0.26 15.83
N MET A 106 12.40 -0.78 16.67
CA MET A 106 11.29 -1.71 16.78
C MET A 106 10.06 -1.09 17.47
N GLU A 107 10.26 -0.27 18.49
CA GLU A 107 9.19 0.49 19.17
C GLU A 107 8.58 1.54 18.23
N ALA A 108 9.41 2.34 17.57
CA ALA A 108 8.97 3.34 16.60
C ALA A 108 8.23 2.68 15.43
N ALA A 109 8.71 1.53 14.93
CA ALA A 109 8.00 0.76 13.92
C ALA A 109 6.60 0.34 14.37
N ALA A 110 6.47 -0.14 15.61
CA ALA A 110 5.18 -0.53 16.18
C ALA A 110 4.22 0.67 16.30
N LEU A 111 4.71 1.82 16.76
CA LEU A 111 3.92 3.05 16.88
C LEU A 111 3.46 3.59 15.53
N CYS A 112 4.35 3.60 14.53
CA CYS A 112 3.99 4.01 13.17
C CYS A 112 2.88 3.12 12.59
N TRP A 113 2.98 1.81 12.77
CA TRP A 113 1.97 0.87 12.29
C TRP A 113 0.64 1.00 13.03
N ALA A 114 0.68 1.04 14.36
CA ALA A 114 -0.52 1.26 15.17
C ALA A 114 -1.21 2.58 14.76
N GLY A 115 -0.43 3.65 14.59
CA GLY A 115 -0.93 4.95 14.12
C GLY A 115 -1.58 4.87 12.74
N ALA A 116 -1.00 4.16 11.79
CA ALA A 116 -1.57 3.97 10.46
C ALA A 116 -2.94 3.26 10.51
N PHE A 117 -3.05 2.18 11.28
CA PHE A 117 -4.33 1.46 11.43
C PHE A 117 -5.36 2.23 12.25
N VAL A 118 -4.96 2.96 13.29
CA VAL A 118 -5.86 3.84 14.05
C VAL A 118 -6.41 4.94 13.15
N LEU A 119 -5.56 5.59 12.35
CA LEU A 119 -6.03 6.58 11.36
C LEU A 119 -7.00 5.96 10.38
N PHE A 120 -6.71 4.75 9.89
CA PHE A 120 -7.64 4.03 9.03
C PHE A 120 -9.00 3.83 9.70
N LEU A 121 -9.04 3.33 10.94
CA LEU A 121 -10.28 3.09 11.67
C LEU A 121 -11.07 4.38 11.91
N VAL A 122 -10.41 5.47 12.29
CA VAL A 122 -11.05 6.76 12.56
C VAL A 122 -11.68 7.35 11.29
N ILE A 123 -11.04 7.20 10.14
CA ILE A 123 -11.49 7.80 8.87
C ILE A 123 -12.49 6.90 8.15
N TYR A 124 -12.14 5.61 8.00
CA TYR A 124 -12.90 4.67 7.19
C TYR A 124 -13.96 3.91 8.00
N GLY A 125 -13.82 3.83 9.33
CA GLY A 125 -14.82 3.21 10.20
C GLY A 125 -16.21 3.85 10.05
N PRO A 126 -16.37 5.18 10.24
CA PRO A 126 -17.66 5.84 10.06
C PRO A 126 -18.22 5.72 8.64
N ILE A 127 -17.34 5.66 7.63
CA ILE A 127 -17.73 5.49 6.22
C ILE A 127 -18.41 4.14 5.99
N LEU A 128 -17.96 3.08 6.66
CA LEU A 128 -18.53 1.74 6.55
C LEU A 128 -19.91 1.61 7.21
N PHE A 129 -20.18 2.39 8.25
CA PHE A 129 -21.48 2.42 8.93
C PHE A 129 -22.47 3.42 8.32
N ALA A 130 -22.00 4.32 7.45
CA ALA A 130 -22.85 5.27 6.76
C ALA A 130 -23.55 4.63 5.56
N PRO A 131 -24.80 5.06 5.23
CA PRO A 131 -25.46 4.67 4.00
C PRO A 131 -24.59 4.93 2.77
N ARG A 132 -24.83 4.14 1.72
CA ARG A 132 -24.18 4.33 0.43
C ARG A 132 -24.56 5.68 -0.16
N VAL A 133 -23.60 6.39 -0.74
CA VAL A 133 -23.84 7.73 -1.29
C VAL A 133 -24.64 7.70 -2.60
N ASP A 134 -24.53 6.61 -3.36
CA ASP A 134 -25.25 6.37 -4.61
C ASP A 134 -26.65 5.80 -4.40
N ASN A 135 -26.95 5.30 -3.19
CA ASN A 135 -28.28 4.89 -2.76
C ASN A 135 -28.53 5.25 -1.29
N PRO A 136 -28.84 6.53 -0.99
CA PRO A 136 -29.04 6.99 0.38
C PRO A 136 -30.25 6.37 1.09
N ALA A 137 -31.17 5.77 0.33
CA ALA A 137 -32.43 5.18 0.81
C ALA A 137 -32.49 3.65 0.63
N GLY A 138 -31.35 3.00 0.36
CA GLY A 138 -31.25 1.54 0.30
C GLY A 138 -31.51 0.86 1.63
#